data_AF-A0AA40KUN5-F1
#
_entry.id   AF-A0AA40KUN5-F1
#
_cell.length_a   1.000
_cell.length_b   1.000
_cell.length_c   1.000
_cell.angle_alpha   90.00
_cell.angle_beta   90.00
_cell.angle_gamma   90.00
#
_symmetry.space_group_name_H-M   'P 1'
#
loop_
_entity.id
_entity.type
_entity.pdbx_description
1 polymer ?
#
loop_
_entity_poly.entity_id
_entity_poly.type
_entity_poly.pdbx_seq_one_letter_code
_entity_poly.pdbx_strand_id
1 'polypeptide(L)'
;MKSVNEMANVFCYAIEEGRMLEKELLLDGDRFVVRSDVYVTKIEAEERKLPKEITSSLRFQIASLARLMEIFKRAAPCGTMCERSLVYVLQDLASHGQEEGEPMLLPCRWYQLRPSDVSRVIDRLFVSVDYVDWREFLVHAMDLPAPTLREILVARDRFRAQDPDLREVVSLAQYHRTSLWFLEQYFDELGRDSSFEDSHDEKLCQLLNGDATVSLQLLESCSSPEETLRRMLAKELLCRMYMTDRRSVNYTALLLAFCKDENPRDGFAKALALALGSRVCADTEEGEKYAKELLERKRLAREAPPPSREALEVLDF
;
A
#
# COMPACT_ATOMS: atom_id res chain seq x y z
N MET A 1 -26.09 -25.76 -56.88
CA MET A 1 -24.96 -24.93 -57.40
C MET A 1 -25.01 -23.48 -56.92
N LYS A 2 -26.17 -22.84 -56.84
CA LYS A 2 -26.27 -21.42 -56.44
C LYS A 2 -25.73 -21.14 -55.03
N SER A 3 -26.06 -21.99 -54.05
CA SER A 3 -25.60 -21.89 -52.65
C SER A 3 -24.08 -21.95 -52.50
N VAL A 4 -23.41 -22.83 -53.26
CA VAL A 4 -21.94 -22.95 -53.25
C VAL A 4 -21.29 -21.68 -53.81
N ASN A 5 -21.90 -21.06 -54.83
CA ASN A 5 -21.40 -19.82 -55.40
C ASN A 5 -21.58 -18.63 -54.45
N GLU A 6 -22.70 -18.58 -53.73
CA GLU A 6 -22.95 -17.58 -52.69
C GLU A 6 -21.95 -17.71 -51.53
N MET A 7 -21.69 -18.94 -51.08
CA MET A 7 -20.67 -19.21 -50.08
C MET A 7 -19.26 -18.79 -50.56
N ALA A 8 -18.89 -19.17 -51.79
CA ALA A 8 -17.60 -18.82 -52.37
C ALA A 8 -17.39 -17.30 -52.43
N ASN A 9 -18.42 -16.53 -52.79
CA ASN A 9 -18.36 -15.07 -52.79
C ASN A 9 -18.13 -14.48 -51.39
N VAL A 10 -18.75 -15.05 -50.35
CA VAL A 10 -18.55 -14.60 -48.96
C VAL A 10 -17.10 -14.85 -48.50
N PHE A 11 -16.53 -16.00 -48.84
CA PHE A 11 -15.12 -16.29 -48.53
C PHE A 11 -14.16 -15.41 -49.34
N CYS A 12 -14.39 -15.23 -50.65
CA CYS A 12 -13.55 -14.35 -51.47
C CYS A 12 -13.55 -12.92 -50.93
N TYR A 13 -14.71 -12.36 -50.62
CA TYR A 13 -14.82 -11.01 -50.06
C TYR A 13 -14.10 -10.89 -48.71
N ALA A 14 -14.25 -11.86 -47.82
CA ALA A 14 -13.57 -11.86 -46.51
C ALA A 14 -12.04 -11.94 -46.65
N ILE A 15 -11.54 -12.73 -47.60
CA ILE A 15 -10.10 -12.87 -47.88
C ILE A 15 -9.54 -11.59 -48.51
N GLU A 16 -10.22 -11.02 -49.51
CA GLU A 16 -9.80 -9.80 -50.20
C GLU A 16 -9.76 -8.59 -49.26
N GLU A 17 -10.73 -8.51 -48.35
CA GLU A 17 -10.82 -7.41 -47.36
C GLU A 17 -10.03 -7.68 -46.08
N GLY A 18 -9.40 -8.85 -45.94
CA GLY A 18 -8.69 -9.25 -44.71
C GLY A 18 -9.59 -9.29 -43.47
N ARG A 19 -10.88 -9.57 -43.63
CA ARG A 19 -11.87 -9.59 -42.54
C ARG A 19 -12.08 -11.01 -42.02
N MET A 20 -12.15 -11.14 -40.71
CA MET A 20 -12.46 -12.41 -40.06
C MET A 20 -13.96 -12.72 -40.18
N LEU A 21 -14.30 -13.98 -40.46
CA LEU A 21 -15.69 -14.42 -40.50
C LEU A 21 -16.18 -14.69 -39.07
N GLU A 22 -16.94 -13.75 -38.53
CA GLU A 22 -17.40 -13.80 -37.14
C GLU A 22 -18.60 -14.73 -36.92
N LYS A 23 -19.41 -14.96 -37.96
CA LYS A 23 -20.70 -15.66 -37.90
C LYS A 23 -20.62 -17.09 -38.39
N GLU A 24 -21.48 -17.95 -37.84
CA GLU A 24 -21.56 -19.35 -38.29
C GLU A 24 -22.17 -19.43 -39.69
N LEU A 25 -21.41 -20.04 -40.60
CA LEU A 25 -21.81 -20.28 -41.98
C LEU A 25 -22.19 -21.75 -42.15
N LEU A 26 -23.42 -22.01 -42.55
CA LEU A 26 -23.95 -23.37 -42.74
C LEU A 26 -24.38 -23.59 -44.18
N LEU A 27 -23.97 -24.74 -44.70
CA LEU A 27 -24.44 -25.26 -45.98
C LEU A 27 -25.39 -26.42 -45.70
N ASP A 28 -26.69 -26.16 -45.80
CA ASP A 28 -27.76 -27.14 -45.56
C ASP A 28 -28.40 -27.50 -46.91
N GLY A 29 -27.87 -28.56 -47.54
CA GLY A 29 -28.25 -29.00 -48.87
C GLY A 29 -28.03 -27.90 -49.93
N ASP A 30 -29.13 -27.44 -50.55
CA ASP A 30 -29.11 -26.39 -51.58
C ASP A 30 -29.21 -24.96 -51.02
N ARG A 31 -29.10 -24.77 -49.70
CA ARG A 31 -29.18 -23.44 -49.06
C ARG A 31 -27.90 -23.10 -48.33
N PHE A 32 -27.44 -21.88 -48.53
CA PHE A 32 -26.37 -21.27 -47.76
C PHE A 32 -27.00 -20.30 -46.74
N VAL A 33 -26.71 -20.48 -45.45
CA VAL A 33 -27.32 -19.72 -44.36
C VAL A 33 -26.22 -19.18 -43.45
N VAL A 34 -26.25 -17.87 -43.22
CA VAL A 34 -25.42 -17.20 -42.20
C VAL A 34 -26.27 -17.09 -40.93
N ARG A 35 -25.88 -17.77 -39.86
CA ARG A 35 -26.57 -17.67 -38.56
C ARG A 35 -26.08 -16.42 -37.83
N SER A 36 -26.91 -15.39 -37.84
CA SER A 36 -26.61 -14.10 -37.20
C SER A 36 -26.54 -14.18 -35.67
N ASP A 37 -27.10 -15.23 -35.07
CA ASP A 37 -27.20 -15.49 -33.64
C ASP A 37 -26.06 -16.37 -33.09
N VAL A 38 -25.26 -16.98 -33.97
CA VAL A 38 -24.14 -17.85 -33.58
C VAL A 38 -22.82 -17.27 -34.11
N TYR A 39 -21.90 -16.98 -33.19
CA TYR A 39 -20.57 -16.49 -33.53
C TYR A 39 -19.56 -17.64 -33.50
N VAL A 40 -18.71 -17.74 -34.53
CA VAL A 40 -17.66 -18.78 -34.64
C VAL A 40 -16.40 -18.37 -33.91
N THR A 41 -16.18 -17.06 -33.81
CA THR A 41 -15.09 -16.52 -32.99
C THR A 41 -15.60 -16.46 -31.55
N LYS A 42 -14.79 -16.92 -30.59
CA LYS A 42 -15.05 -16.62 -29.18
C LYS A 42 -15.15 -15.10 -29.09
N ILE A 43 -16.34 -14.58 -28.82
CA ILE A 43 -16.48 -13.18 -28.43
C ILE A 43 -15.57 -13.08 -27.20
N GLU A 44 -14.41 -12.43 -27.36
CA GLU A 44 -13.66 -11.95 -26.22
C GLU A 44 -14.67 -11.06 -25.51
N ALA A 45 -15.23 -11.56 -24.41
CA ALA A 45 -16.08 -10.79 -23.54
C ALA A 45 -15.33 -9.48 -23.34
N GLU A 46 -15.92 -8.36 -23.77
CA GLU A 46 -15.27 -7.04 -23.76
C GLU A 46 -14.34 -6.99 -22.58
N GLU A 47 -13.03 -6.89 -22.82
CA GLU A 47 -12.05 -6.84 -21.75
C GLU A 47 -12.54 -5.75 -20.80
N ARG A 48 -13.17 -6.17 -19.68
CA ARG A 48 -13.66 -5.23 -18.68
C ARG A 48 -12.41 -4.45 -18.30
N LYS A 49 -12.35 -3.17 -18.69
CA LYS A 49 -11.17 -2.34 -18.46
C LYS A 49 -10.95 -2.33 -16.97
N LEU A 50 -10.02 -3.16 -16.52
CA LEU A 50 -9.73 -3.30 -15.11
C LEU A 50 -9.25 -1.95 -14.59
N PRO A 51 -9.53 -1.65 -13.32
CA PRO A 51 -8.98 -0.47 -12.69
C PRO A 51 -7.45 -0.52 -12.84
N LYS A 52 -6.90 0.42 -13.59
CA LYS A 52 -5.46 0.67 -13.65
C LYS A 52 -5.17 1.79 -12.67
N GLU A 53 -4.01 1.74 -12.04
CA GLU A 53 -3.58 2.82 -11.17
C GLU A 53 -3.52 4.14 -11.96
N ILE A 54 -4.08 5.23 -11.40
CA ILE A 54 -4.06 6.55 -12.04
C ILE A 54 -2.62 6.98 -12.27
N THR A 55 -2.29 7.28 -13.52
CA THR A 55 -1.01 7.89 -13.88
C THR A 55 -1.11 9.40 -13.68
N SER A 56 -0.32 9.94 -12.75
CA SER A 56 -0.17 11.38 -12.56
C SER A 56 1.26 11.79 -12.84
N SER A 57 1.45 12.99 -13.40
CA SER A 57 2.77 13.49 -13.78
C SER A 57 3.75 13.65 -12.61
N LEU A 58 3.24 13.72 -11.37
CA LEU A 58 4.02 13.90 -10.13
C LEU A 58 3.97 12.69 -9.19
N ARG A 59 3.01 11.77 -9.39
CA ARG A 59 2.77 10.66 -8.44
C ARG A 59 3.47 9.40 -8.94
N PHE A 60 4.19 8.71 -8.05
CA PHE A 60 4.79 7.43 -8.37
C PHE A 60 3.71 6.36 -8.46
N GLN A 61 3.79 5.47 -9.45
CA GLN A 61 3.02 4.23 -9.46
C GLN A 61 3.59 3.27 -8.43
N ILE A 62 2.74 2.50 -7.74
CA ILE A 62 3.23 1.56 -6.72
C ILE A 62 4.10 0.47 -7.35
N ALA A 63 3.77 0.01 -8.56
CA ALA A 63 4.61 -0.96 -9.29
C ALA A 63 6.02 -0.41 -9.58
N SER A 64 6.13 0.88 -9.91
CA SER A 64 7.43 1.54 -10.08
C SER A 64 8.20 1.68 -8.77
N LEU A 65 7.50 1.95 -7.65
CA LEU A 65 8.10 1.93 -6.31
C LEU A 65 8.60 0.54 -5.92
N ALA A 66 7.90 -0.53 -6.32
CA ALA A 66 8.36 -1.89 -6.10
C ALA A 66 9.67 -2.19 -6.85
N ARG A 67 9.83 -1.69 -8.08
CA ARG A 67 11.10 -1.80 -8.82
C ARG A 67 12.22 -0.96 -8.18
N LEU A 68 11.91 0.26 -7.74
CA LEU A 68 12.85 1.10 -6.99
C LEU A 68 13.29 0.45 -5.68
N MET A 69 12.37 -0.20 -4.96
CA MET A 69 12.70 -0.99 -3.77
C MET A 69 13.74 -2.06 -4.08
N GLU A 70 13.63 -2.79 -5.19
CA GLU A 70 14.61 -3.81 -5.58
C GLU A 70 15.99 -3.19 -5.90
N ILE A 71 16.02 -2.01 -6.53
CA ILE A 71 17.26 -1.26 -6.76
C ILE A 71 17.91 -0.87 -5.42
N PHE A 72 17.13 -0.29 -4.50
CA PHE A 72 17.62 0.11 -3.19
C PHE A 72 18.05 -1.08 -2.33
N LYS A 73 17.34 -2.21 -2.38
CA LYS A 73 17.72 -3.45 -1.69
C LYS A 73 19.04 -4.00 -2.21
N ARG A 74 19.34 -3.91 -3.51
CA ARG A 74 20.63 -4.32 -4.07
C ARG A 74 21.78 -3.43 -3.58
N ALA A 75 21.54 -2.13 -3.47
CA ALA A 75 22.55 -1.17 -2.99
C ALA A 75 22.72 -1.18 -1.46
N ALA A 76 21.63 -1.42 -0.73
CA ALA A 76 21.56 -1.37 0.73
C ALA A 76 20.51 -2.37 1.28
N PRO A 77 20.90 -3.65 1.43
CA PRO A 77 20.00 -4.72 1.86
C PRO A 77 19.37 -4.50 3.23
N CYS A 78 20.06 -3.77 4.12
CA CYS A 78 19.63 -3.55 5.50
C CYS A 78 18.63 -2.38 5.68
N GLY A 79 18.27 -1.66 4.59
CA GLY A 79 17.35 -0.53 4.64
C GLY A 79 18.01 0.85 4.70
N THR A 80 19.29 0.94 5.08
CA THR A 80 20.00 2.21 5.26
C THR A 80 21.12 2.40 4.24
N MET A 81 21.24 3.61 3.69
CA MET A 81 22.32 3.98 2.77
C MET A 81 22.78 5.42 2.99
N CYS A 82 23.97 5.76 2.49
CA CYS A 82 24.42 7.15 2.51
C CYS A 82 23.46 8.03 1.69
N GLU A 83 23.14 9.23 2.18
CA GLU A 83 22.25 10.17 1.48
C GLU A 83 22.70 10.41 0.03
N ARG A 84 24.00 10.64 -0.16
CA ARG A 84 24.60 10.83 -1.49
C ARG A 84 24.35 9.64 -2.44
N SER A 85 24.35 8.42 -1.91
CA SER A 85 24.07 7.23 -2.73
C SER A 85 22.62 7.21 -3.20
N LEU A 86 21.67 7.55 -2.32
CA LEU A 86 20.26 7.71 -2.71
C LEU A 86 20.10 8.79 -3.79
N VAL A 87 20.72 9.95 -3.58
CA VAL A 87 20.71 11.07 -4.55
C VAL A 87 21.25 10.63 -5.90
N TYR A 88 22.40 9.94 -5.94
CA TYR A 88 22.98 9.50 -7.21
C TYR A 88 22.13 8.48 -7.95
N VAL A 89 21.53 7.51 -7.24
CA VAL A 89 20.60 6.57 -7.87
C VAL A 89 19.43 7.31 -8.51
N LEU A 90 18.84 8.28 -7.80
CA LEU A 90 17.71 9.05 -8.33
C LEU A 90 18.10 10.00 -9.47
N GLN A 91 19.29 10.60 -9.42
CA GLN A 91 19.83 11.44 -10.50
C GLN A 91 20.12 10.62 -11.77
N ASP A 92 20.68 9.43 -11.61
CA ASP A 92 20.94 8.52 -12.73
C ASP A 92 19.63 8.10 -13.40
N LEU A 93 18.64 7.68 -12.60
CA LEU A 93 17.31 7.35 -13.10
C LEU A 93 16.62 8.55 -13.77
N ALA A 94 16.77 9.76 -13.23
CA ALA A 94 16.19 10.97 -13.85
C ALA A 94 16.87 11.36 -15.17
N SER A 95 18.15 11.02 -15.35
CA SER A 95 18.94 11.39 -16.53
C SER A 95 18.90 10.34 -17.64
N HIS A 96 18.89 9.05 -17.27
CA HIS A 96 19.03 7.93 -18.20
C HIS A 96 17.82 6.98 -18.19
N GLY A 97 16.86 7.13 -17.28
CA GLY A 97 15.72 6.20 -17.15
C GLY A 97 14.65 6.30 -18.26
N GLN A 98 14.93 6.99 -19.37
CA GLN A 98 14.09 7.03 -20.57
C GLN A 98 14.68 6.24 -21.75
N GLU A 99 15.69 5.39 -21.51
CA GLU A 99 16.27 4.53 -22.54
C GLU A 99 15.20 3.64 -23.21
N GLU A 100 15.34 3.42 -24.52
CA GLU A 100 14.36 2.69 -25.33
C GLU A 100 14.16 1.26 -24.82
N GLY A 101 12.91 0.92 -24.47
CA GLY A 101 12.51 -0.43 -24.08
C GLY A 101 12.37 -0.68 -22.58
N GLU A 102 12.84 0.23 -21.71
CA GLU A 102 12.72 0.10 -20.26
C GLU A 102 11.53 0.89 -19.68
N PRO A 103 10.80 0.34 -18.69
CA PRO A 103 9.66 1.02 -18.09
C PRO A 103 10.11 2.18 -17.19
N MET A 104 9.56 3.38 -17.43
CA MET A 104 9.84 4.57 -16.62
C MET A 104 9.56 4.32 -15.12
N LEU A 105 10.59 4.44 -14.28
CA LEU A 105 10.47 4.23 -12.82
C LEU A 105 10.01 5.48 -12.07
N LEU A 106 10.40 6.65 -12.55
CA LEU A 106 10.05 7.93 -11.94
C LEU A 106 8.79 8.53 -12.60
N PRO A 107 8.05 9.41 -11.92
CA PRO A 107 7.00 10.21 -12.55
C PRO A 107 7.56 11.12 -13.64
N CYS A 108 6.76 11.47 -14.65
CA CYS A 108 7.22 12.23 -15.82
C CYS A 108 7.94 13.54 -15.46
N ARG A 109 7.50 14.24 -14.41
CA ARG A 109 8.14 15.51 -13.97
C ARG A 109 9.53 15.31 -13.37
N TRP A 110 9.86 14.11 -12.87
CA TRP A 110 11.19 13.83 -12.31
C TRP A 110 12.28 13.84 -13.36
N TYR A 111 12.01 13.39 -14.59
CA TYR A 111 12.96 13.45 -15.72
C TYR A 111 13.24 14.88 -16.20
N GLN A 112 12.45 15.86 -15.73
CA GLN A 112 12.68 17.28 -16.02
C GLN A 112 13.55 17.95 -14.95
N LEU A 113 13.86 17.25 -13.85
CA LEU A 113 14.65 17.79 -12.74
C LEU A 113 16.13 17.80 -13.09
N ARG A 114 16.81 18.89 -12.72
CA ARG A 114 18.28 18.91 -12.76
C ARG A 114 18.84 18.11 -11.58
N PRO A 115 20.09 17.62 -11.64
CA PRO A 115 20.72 16.94 -10.52
C PRO A 115 20.66 17.72 -9.19
N SER A 116 20.81 19.05 -9.26
CA SER A 116 20.67 19.95 -8.10
C SER A 116 19.24 19.98 -7.54
N ASP A 117 18.22 19.87 -8.40
CA ASP A 117 16.82 19.84 -7.96
C ASP A 117 16.49 18.53 -7.26
N VAL A 118 17.01 17.40 -7.75
CA VAL A 118 16.90 16.09 -7.07
C VAL A 118 17.53 16.15 -5.69
N SER A 119 18.74 16.72 -5.57
CA SER A 119 19.42 16.89 -4.28
C SER A 119 18.56 17.70 -3.30
N ARG A 120 18.01 18.83 -3.76
CA ARG A 120 17.14 19.69 -2.93
C ARG A 120 15.85 19.01 -2.49
N VAL A 121 15.30 18.09 -3.28
CA VAL A 121 14.12 17.29 -2.89
C VAL A 121 14.50 16.34 -1.76
N ILE A 122 15.65 15.66 -1.86
CA ILE A 122 16.12 14.73 -0.83
C ILE A 122 16.53 15.46 0.46
N ASP A 123 17.24 16.59 0.34
CA ASP A 123 17.62 17.43 1.50
C ASP A 123 16.40 17.86 2.31
N ARG A 124 15.29 18.18 1.63
CA ARG A 124 14.02 18.57 2.27
C ARG A 124 13.31 17.38 2.93
N LEU A 125 13.47 16.18 2.38
CA LEU A 125 12.78 15.00 2.87
C LEU A 125 13.45 14.44 4.13
N PHE A 126 14.78 14.40 4.16
CA PHE A 126 15.53 13.74 5.23
C PHE A 126 16.25 14.70 6.19
N VAL A 127 16.26 16.01 5.92
CA VAL A 127 16.95 17.04 6.72
C VAL A 127 18.43 16.68 6.95
N SER A 128 19.29 16.94 5.96
CA SER A 128 20.76 16.78 5.99
C SER A 128 21.28 15.76 7.03
N VAL A 129 21.24 14.49 6.65
CA VAL A 129 21.73 13.36 7.46
C VAL A 129 22.74 12.56 6.64
N ASP A 130 23.78 12.02 7.28
CA ASP A 130 24.78 11.22 6.56
C ASP A 130 24.19 9.92 5.97
N TYR A 131 23.21 9.35 6.68
CA TYR A 131 22.54 8.11 6.32
C TYR A 131 21.02 8.26 6.36
N VAL A 132 20.37 7.69 5.35
CA VAL A 132 18.92 7.69 5.20
C VAL A 132 18.40 6.26 5.22
N ASP A 133 17.19 6.07 5.77
CA ASP A 133 16.43 4.83 5.53
C ASP A 133 15.70 4.98 4.19
N TRP A 134 16.09 4.23 3.17
CA TRP A 134 15.46 4.37 1.85
C TRP A 134 13.98 3.92 1.87
N ARG A 135 13.57 3.14 2.88
CA ARG A 135 12.16 2.75 3.03
C ARG A 135 11.27 3.95 3.30
N GLU A 136 11.78 4.95 4.00
CA GLU A 136 11.06 6.20 4.25
C GLU A 136 10.79 6.96 2.95
N PHE A 137 11.77 7.03 2.04
CA PHE A 137 11.55 7.63 0.72
C PHE A 137 10.38 6.95 0.00
N LEU A 138 10.33 5.62 0.01
CA LEU A 138 9.23 4.88 -0.60
C LEU A 138 7.90 5.14 0.10
N VAL A 139 7.85 5.15 1.45
CA VAL A 139 6.63 5.47 2.21
C VAL A 139 6.06 6.84 1.82
N HIS A 140 6.92 7.87 1.72
CA HIS A 140 6.50 9.18 1.24
C HIS A 140 6.03 9.15 -0.22
N ALA A 141 6.74 8.43 -1.09
CA ALA A 141 6.39 8.32 -2.51
C ALA A 141 5.11 7.51 -2.77
N MET A 142 4.69 6.65 -1.83
CA MET A 142 3.40 5.94 -1.90
C MET A 142 2.21 6.90 -1.76
N ASP A 143 2.40 8.10 -1.19
CA ASP A 143 1.37 9.14 -1.07
C ASP A 143 0.09 8.61 -0.41
N LEU A 144 0.28 8.00 0.77
CA LEU A 144 -0.78 7.45 1.61
C LEU A 144 -1.29 8.51 2.61
N PRO A 145 -2.56 8.42 3.04
CA PRO A 145 -3.08 9.27 4.12
C PRO A 145 -2.23 9.13 5.40
N ALA A 146 -1.78 10.27 5.92
CA ALA A 146 -1.06 10.31 7.20
C ALA A 146 -2.00 9.90 8.34
N PRO A 147 -1.59 8.96 9.22
CA PRO A 147 -2.44 8.55 10.31
C PRO A 147 -2.49 9.56 11.45
N THR A 148 -3.62 9.58 12.12
CA THR A 148 -3.75 10.11 13.48
C THR A 148 -3.08 9.19 14.50
N LEU A 149 -2.72 9.74 15.67
CA LEU A 149 -2.21 8.94 16.78
C LEU A 149 -3.17 7.80 17.16
N ARG A 150 -4.48 8.05 17.13
CA ARG A 150 -5.49 7.04 17.44
C ARG A 150 -5.43 5.88 16.44
N GLU A 151 -5.35 6.17 15.16
CA GLU A 151 -5.28 5.16 14.09
C GLU A 151 -4.03 4.30 14.19
N ILE A 152 -2.86 4.90 14.48
CA ILE A 152 -1.61 4.14 14.73
C ILE A 152 -1.79 3.19 15.92
N LEU A 153 -2.35 3.68 17.04
CA LEU A 153 -2.55 2.85 18.23
C LEU A 153 -3.55 1.73 17.99
N VAL A 154 -4.65 2.00 17.27
CA VAL A 154 -5.63 0.98 16.89
C VAL A 154 -4.99 -0.08 16.00
N ALA A 155 -4.23 0.33 14.98
CA ALA A 155 -3.51 -0.62 14.12
C ALA A 155 -2.53 -1.48 14.92
N ARG A 156 -1.80 -0.87 15.86
CA ARG A 156 -0.90 -1.59 16.75
C ARG A 156 -1.63 -2.61 17.61
N ASP A 157 -2.75 -2.23 18.23
CA ASP A 157 -3.51 -3.12 19.10
C ASP A 157 -4.09 -4.31 18.32
N ARG A 158 -4.50 -4.11 17.05
CA ARG A 158 -4.91 -5.20 16.15
C ARG A 158 -3.78 -6.18 15.86
N PHE A 159 -2.57 -5.70 15.60
CA PHE A 159 -1.40 -6.59 15.41
C PHE A 159 -1.01 -7.30 16.70
N ARG A 160 -0.97 -6.56 17.81
CA ARG A 160 -0.59 -7.08 19.13
C ARG A 160 -1.55 -8.16 19.63
N ALA A 161 -2.85 -8.06 19.31
CA ALA A 161 -3.82 -9.12 19.59
C ALA A 161 -3.51 -10.46 18.89
N GLN A 162 -2.65 -10.44 17.86
CA GLN A 162 -2.25 -11.60 17.06
C GLN A 162 -0.81 -12.04 17.34
N ASP A 163 -0.10 -11.30 18.20
CA ASP A 163 1.29 -11.53 18.63
C ASP A 163 1.33 -11.73 20.16
N PRO A 164 0.85 -12.89 20.66
CA PRO A 164 0.78 -13.17 22.10
C PRO A 164 2.16 -13.25 22.77
N ASP A 165 3.19 -13.55 21.98
CA ASP A 165 4.58 -13.67 22.42
C ASP A 165 5.31 -12.31 22.46
N LEU A 166 4.66 -11.22 22.02
CA LEU A 166 5.22 -9.87 21.95
C LEU A 166 6.55 -9.80 21.18
N ARG A 167 6.63 -10.50 20.05
CA ARG A 167 7.83 -10.55 19.21
C ARG A 167 7.92 -9.38 18.24
N GLU A 168 6.91 -8.53 18.20
CA GLU A 168 6.79 -7.39 17.28
C GLU A 168 6.69 -7.82 15.81
N VAL A 169 6.38 -9.10 15.57
CA VAL A 169 6.20 -9.69 14.25
C VAL A 169 4.88 -10.44 14.16
N VAL A 170 4.29 -10.46 12.96
CA VAL A 170 3.10 -11.24 12.62
C VAL A 170 3.36 -12.06 11.36
N SER A 171 2.62 -13.15 11.16
CA SER A 171 2.69 -13.91 9.91
C SER A 171 2.12 -13.12 8.72
N LEU A 172 2.46 -13.53 7.48
CA LEU A 172 1.87 -12.94 6.27
C LEU A 172 0.34 -12.94 6.31
N ALA A 173 -0.29 -14.09 6.57
CA ALA A 173 -1.76 -14.17 6.68
C ALA A 173 -2.32 -13.21 7.74
N GLN A 174 -1.66 -13.11 8.91
CA GLN A 174 -2.03 -12.16 9.96
C GLN A 174 -1.88 -10.70 9.49
N TYR A 175 -0.86 -10.39 8.69
CA TYR A 175 -0.68 -9.07 8.11
C TYR A 175 -1.78 -8.73 7.08
N HIS A 176 -2.06 -9.64 6.14
CA HIS A 176 -3.05 -9.42 5.08
C HIS A 176 -4.46 -9.23 5.65
N ARG A 177 -4.86 -10.01 6.67
CA ARG A 177 -6.16 -9.84 7.33
C ARG A 177 -6.29 -8.58 8.19
N THR A 178 -5.17 -7.98 8.60
CA THR A 178 -5.19 -6.77 9.45
C THR A 178 -5.37 -5.51 8.61
N SER A 179 -6.48 -4.80 8.81
CA SER A 179 -6.69 -3.52 8.13
C SER A 179 -5.88 -2.38 8.77
N LEU A 180 -5.24 -1.58 7.93
CA LEU A 180 -4.58 -0.33 8.28
C LEU A 180 -5.54 0.85 8.08
N TRP A 181 -5.26 2.00 8.69
CA TRP A 181 -6.17 3.17 8.71
C TRP A 181 -6.59 3.66 7.32
N PHE A 182 -5.72 3.55 6.32
CA PHE A 182 -6.03 3.93 4.94
C PHE A 182 -6.94 2.90 4.21
N LEU A 183 -7.25 1.76 4.83
CA LEU A 183 -8.08 0.68 4.28
C LEU A 183 -9.29 0.30 5.15
N GLU A 184 -9.52 0.97 6.29
CA GLU A 184 -10.58 0.60 7.25
C GLU A 184 -11.99 0.59 6.65
N GLN A 185 -12.28 1.49 5.72
CA GLN A 185 -13.60 1.59 5.07
C GLN A 185 -13.96 0.38 4.21
N TYR A 186 -12.99 -0.47 3.85
CA TYR A 186 -13.19 -1.54 2.87
C TYR A 186 -13.14 -2.93 3.51
N PHE A 187 -12.35 -3.11 4.57
CA PHE A 187 -12.17 -4.43 5.20
C PHE A 187 -13.24 -4.79 6.25
N ASP A 188 -13.97 -3.82 6.81
CA ASP A 188 -15.11 -4.11 7.70
C ASP A 188 -16.26 -4.83 6.96
N GLU A 189 -16.37 -4.70 5.62
CA GLU A 189 -17.33 -5.43 4.78
C GLU A 189 -16.87 -6.86 4.43
N LEU A 190 -15.56 -7.10 4.42
CA LEU A 190 -14.90 -8.36 4.00
C LEU A 190 -14.87 -9.43 5.10
N GLY A 191 -15.04 -9.06 6.37
CA GLY A 191 -14.94 -9.97 7.52
C GLY A 191 -16.03 -11.05 7.63
N ARG A 192 -16.94 -11.19 6.65
CA ARG A 192 -18.01 -12.21 6.65
C ARG A 192 -17.68 -13.49 5.89
N ASP A 193 -16.74 -13.49 4.92
CA ASP A 193 -16.41 -14.68 4.14
C ASP A 193 -14.93 -15.08 4.29
N SER A 194 -14.70 -16.07 5.15
CA SER A 194 -13.37 -16.56 5.59
C SER A 194 -12.68 -17.53 4.62
N SER A 195 -12.98 -17.48 3.32
CA SER A 195 -12.37 -18.37 2.30
C SER A 195 -11.44 -17.64 1.31
N PHE A 196 -11.05 -16.40 1.63
CA PHE A 196 -10.62 -15.41 0.64
C PHE A 196 -9.10 -15.15 0.55
N GLU A 197 -8.25 -15.78 1.36
CA GLU A 197 -6.92 -15.22 1.65
C GLU A 197 -5.80 -15.63 0.66
N ASP A 198 -5.76 -16.84 0.10
CA ASP A 198 -4.58 -17.25 -0.69
C ASP A 198 -4.55 -16.72 -2.15
N SER A 199 -5.71 -16.55 -2.80
CA SER A 199 -5.75 -16.23 -4.24
C SER A 199 -5.47 -14.76 -4.56
N HIS A 200 -5.75 -13.84 -3.62
CA HIS A 200 -5.63 -12.40 -3.86
C HIS A 200 -4.22 -11.88 -3.63
N ASP A 201 -3.49 -12.43 -2.66
CA ASP A 201 -2.12 -12.01 -2.35
C ASP A 201 -1.16 -12.34 -3.51
N GLU A 202 -1.32 -13.51 -4.12
CA GLU A 202 -0.54 -13.90 -5.31
C GLU A 202 -0.83 -12.95 -6.49
N LYS A 203 -2.08 -12.52 -6.65
CA LYS A 203 -2.48 -11.55 -7.69
C LYS A 203 -1.92 -10.15 -7.43
N LEU A 204 -1.92 -9.65 -6.19
CA LEU A 204 -1.32 -8.36 -5.85
C LEU A 204 0.19 -8.38 -6.08
N CYS A 205 0.86 -9.49 -5.73
CA CYS A 205 2.26 -9.69 -6.03
C CYS A 205 2.55 -9.65 -7.54
N GLN A 206 1.73 -10.32 -8.36
CA GLN A 206 1.84 -10.29 -9.81
C GLN A 206 1.66 -8.87 -10.37
N LEU A 207 0.66 -8.13 -9.88
CA LEU A 207 0.43 -6.73 -10.26
C LEU A 207 1.62 -5.82 -9.94
N LEU A 208 2.25 -5.98 -8.77
CA LEU A 208 3.46 -5.23 -8.43
C LEU A 208 4.64 -5.54 -9.37
N ASN A 209 4.70 -6.77 -9.86
CA ASN A 209 5.75 -7.22 -10.78
C ASN A 209 5.44 -6.88 -12.25
N GLY A 210 4.31 -6.24 -12.53
CA GLY A 210 3.92 -5.80 -13.88
C GLY A 210 3.28 -6.88 -14.74
N ASP A 211 2.97 -8.05 -14.19
CA ASP A 211 2.31 -9.14 -14.89
C ASP A 211 0.81 -9.20 -14.55
N ALA A 212 0.00 -9.28 -15.60
CA ALA A 212 -1.39 -9.69 -15.67
C ALA A 212 -2.56 -8.74 -15.27
N THR A 213 -3.61 -8.92 -16.07
CA THR A 213 -5.00 -8.46 -15.99
C THR A 213 -5.71 -9.18 -14.84
N VAL A 214 -5.93 -8.50 -13.70
CA VAL A 214 -6.63 -9.08 -12.53
C VAL A 214 -8.04 -8.50 -12.30
N SER A 215 -9.06 -9.35 -12.38
CA SER A 215 -10.44 -9.02 -11.96
C SER A 215 -10.55 -8.93 -10.44
N LEU A 216 -10.36 -7.72 -9.88
CA LEU A 216 -10.68 -7.43 -8.48
C LEU A 216 -12.16 -7.06 -8.37
N GLN A 217 -13.02 -8.06 -8.24
CA GLN A 217 -14.46 -7.89 -7.97
C GLN A 217 -14.73 -6.96 -6.77
N LEU A 218 -13.75 -6.81 -5.86
CA LEU A 218 -13.75 -5.89 -4.72
C LEU A 218 -13.79 -4.40 -5.08
N LEU A 219 -13.33 -4.04 -6.28
CA LEU A 219 -13.28 -2.64 -6.72
C LEU A 219 -14.61 -2.17 -7.31
N GLU A 220 -15.54 -3.09 -7.63
CA GLU A 220 -16.81 -2.78 -8.28
C GLU A 220 -17.78 -1.99 -7.38
N SER A 221 -17.66 -2.10 -6.06
CA SER A 221 -18.48 -1.36 -5.07
C SER A 221 -17.84 -0.07 -4.56
N CYS A 222 -16.59 0.21 -4.93
CA CYS A 222 -15.83 1.33 -4.37
C CYS A 222 -16.15 2.66 -5.09
N SER A 223 -16.28 3.75 -4.34
CA SER A 223 -16.47 5.10 -4.90
C SER A 223 -15.27 5.60 -5.71
N SER A 224 -14.07 5.03 -5.48
CA SER A 224 -12.83 5.35 -6.18
C SER A 224 -11.95 4.09 -6.30
N PRO A 225 -12.22 3.21 -7.28
CA PRO A 225 -11.56 1.91 -7.39
C PRO A 225 -10.04 2.01 -7.62
N GLU A 226 -9.59 3.05 -8.31
CA GLU A 226 -8.17 3.23 -8.61
C GLU A 226 -7.36 3.61 -7.36
N GLU A 227 -7.93 4.43 -6.46
CA GLU A 227 -7.29 4.80 -5.19
C GLU A 227 -7.33 3.63 -4.20
N THR A 228 -8.42 2.85 -4.17
CA THR A 228 -8.48 1.61 -3.39
C THR A 228 -7.40 0.63 -3.87
N LEU A 229 -7.27 0.42 -5.18
CA LEU A 229 -6.22 -0.43 -5.76
C LEU A 229 -4.83 0.06 -5.35
N ARG A 230 -4.56 1.36 -5.46
CA ARG A 230 -3.28 1.94 -5.03
C ARG A 230 -2.98 1.61 -3.57
N ARG A 231 -3.95 1.79 -2.68
CA ARG A 231 -3.80 1.51 -1.25
C ARG A 231 -3.58 0.02 -0.96
N MET A 232 -4.22 -0.88 -1.70
CA MET A 232 -3.99 -2.32 -1.61
C MET A 232 -2.56 -2.68 -2.06
N LEU A 233 -2.11 -2.16 -3.21
CA LEU A 233 -0.75 -2.35 -3.71
C LEU A 233 0.29 -1.75 -2.74
N ALA A 234 -0.01 -0.60 -2.15
CA ALA A 234 0.87 0.04 -1.17
C ALA A 234 0.99 -0.80 0.11
N LYS A 235 -0.11 -1.38 0.60
CA LYS A 235 -0.08 -2.35 1.72
C LYS A 235 0.78 -3.56 1.38
N GLU A 236 0.67 -4.09 0.16
CA GLU A 236 1.53 -5.19 -0.30
C GLU A 236 3.02 -4.80 -0.35
N LEU A 237 3.32 -3.61 -0.85
CA LEU A 237 4.69 -3.12 -0.88
C LEU A 237 5.26 -2.88 0.53
N LEU A 238 4.45 -2.35 1.46
CA LEU A 238 4.83 -2.24 2.87
C LEU A 238 5.12 -3.60 3.49
N CYS A 239 4.34 -4.64 3.18
CA CYS A 239 4.63 -6.02 3.59
C CYS A 239 6.06 -6.40 3.18
N ARG A 240 6.38 -6.30 1.89
CA ARG A 240 7.71 -6.64 1.33
C ARG A 240 8.87 -5.82 1.90
N MET A 241 8.62 -4.61 2.38
CA MET A 241 9.63 -3.72 2.96
C MET A 241 9.96 -4.06 4.43
N TYR A 242 8.98 -4.57 5.18
CA TYR A 242 9.10 -4.85 6.62
C TYR A 242 9.11 -6.34 6.95
N MET A 243 9.20 -7.22 5.95
CA MET A 243 9.46 -8.64 6.15
C MET A 243 10.82 -8.86 6.84
N THR A 244 10.82 -9.64 7.92
CA THR A 244 12.03 -10.08 8.63
C THR A 244 12.54 -11.43 8.12
N ASP A 245 11.63 -12.27 7.64
CA ASP A 245 11.93 -13.53 6.95
C ASP A 245 10.88 -13.79 5.87
N ARG A 246 10.86 -14.99 5.28
CA ARG A 246 9.91 -15.35 4.19
C ARG A 246 8.44 -15.44 4.63
N ARG A 247 8.14 -15.34 5.92
CA ARG A 247 6.81 -15.61 6.50
C ARG A 247 6.38 -14.59 7.55
N SER A 248 7.27 -13.73 8.03
CA SER A 248 6.99 -12.79 9.10
C SER A 248 7.23 -11.33 8.70
N VAL A 249 6.38 -10.44 9.22
CA VAL A 249 6.41 -8.99 9.00
C VAL A 249 6.58 -8.30 10.34
N ASN A 250 7.57 -7.41 10.46
CA ASN A 250 7.76 -6.56 11.64
C ASN A 250 6.77 -5.38 11.60
N TYR A 251 5.66 -5.53 12.32
CA TYR A 251 4.59 -4.54 12.32
C TYR A 251 4.96 -3.28 13.12
N THR A 252 5.81 -3.40 14.16
CA THR A 252 6.25 -2.24 14.94
C THR A 252 7.11 -1.30 14.10
N ALA A 253 8.09 -1.84 13.37
CA ALA A 253 8.94 -1.07 12.46
C ALA A 253 8.11 -0.42 11.34
N LEU A 254 7.13 -1.15 10.81
CA LEU A 254 6.19 -0.60 9.83
C LEU A 254 5.42 0.59 10.39
N LEU A 255 4.82 0.47 11.59
CA LEU A 255 4.03 1.54 12.20
C LEU A 255 4.91 2.75 12.58
N LEU A 256 6.15 2.53 13.01
CA LEU A 256 7.12 3.59 13.29
C LEU A 256 7.42 4.44 12.06
N ALA A 257 7.42 3.84 10.86
CA ALA A 257 7.63 4.58 9.61
C ALA A 257 6.58 5.66 9.36
N PHE A 258 5.37 5.50 9.93
CA PHE A 258 4.28 6.46 9.85
C PHE A 258 4.16 7.38 11.07
N CYS A 259 5.07 7.26 12.04
CA CYS A 259 5.14 8.18 13.16
C CYS A 259 5.85 9.48 12.81
N LYS A 260 6.52 9.59 11.66
CA LYS A 260 7.15 10.85 11.22
C LYS A 260 6.11 11.93 10.97
N ASP A 261 6.50 13.16 11.30
CA ASP A 261 5.65 14.34 11.22
C ASP A 261 6.50 15.56 10.85
N GLU A 262 5.88 16.57 10.23
CA GLU A 262 6.54 17.85 9.93
C GLU A 262 7.05 18.51 11.21
N ASN A 263 6.34 18.33 12.31
CA ASN A 263 6.78 18.73 13.64
C ASN A 263 7.49 17.57 14.35
N PRO A 264 8.82 17.66 14.61
CA PRO A 264 9.57 16.60 15.26
C PRO A 264 9.00 16.20 16.64
N ARG A 265 8.35 17.13 17.34
CA ARG A 265 7.71 16.86 18.65
C ARG A 265 6.53 15.92 18.50
N ASP A 266 5.67 16.17 17.51
CA ASP A 266 4.50 15.34 17.25
C ASP A 266 4.94 13.96 16.75
N GLY A 267 5.99 13.92 15.91
CA GLY A 267 6.53 12.65 15.44
C GLY A 267 7.16 11.81 16.56
N PHE A 268 7.94 12.44 17.44
CA PHE A 268 8.48 11.79 18.63
C PHE A 268 7.37 11.30 19.56
N ALA A 269 6.34 12.12 19.80
CA ALA A 269 5.23 11.74 20.65
C ALA A 269 4.42 10.56 20.07
N LYS A 270 4.20 10.53 18.75
CA LYS A 270 3.59 9.38 18.05
C LYS A 270 4.41 8.11 18.26
N ALA A 271 5.71 8.16 18.03
CA ALA A 271 6.60 7.01 18.20
C ALA A 271 6.64 6.52 19.65
N LEU A 272 6.72 7.45 20.62
CA LEU A 272 6.73 7.12 22.04
C LEU A 272 5.39 6.52 22.49
N ALA A 273 4.28 7.09 22.03
CA ALA A 273 2.95 6.55 22.31
C ALA A 273 2.75 5.15 21.71
N LEU A 274 3.26 4.90 20.49
CA LEU A 274 3.25 3.58 19.87
C LEU A 274 4.04 2.56 20.72
N ALA A 275 5.24 2.92 21.17
CA ALA A 275 6.10 2.06 22.00
C ALA A 275 5.44 1.74 23.36
N LEU A 276 4.87 2.74 24.03
CA LEU A 276 4.21 2.57 25.34
C LEU A 276 2.84 1.91 25.23
N GLY A 277 2.12 2.16 24.15
CA GLY A 277 0.74 1.73 23.97
C GLY A 277 -0.32 2.54 24.66
N SER A 278 0.03 3.75 24.98
CA SER A 278 -0.84 4.70 25.60
C SER A 278 -0.60 6.06 24.98
N ARG A 279 -1.60 6.93 25.07
CA ARG A 279 -1.45 8.29 24.60
C ARG A 279 -0.41 9.01 25.45
N VAL A 280 0.48 9.73 24.79
CA VAL A 280 1.46 10.60 25.43
C VAL A 280 1.06 12.05 25.19
N CYS A 281 1.16 12.87 26.24
CA CYS A 281 0.99 14.30 26.10
C CYS A 281 2.26 14.88 25.44
N ALA A 282 2.12 15.40 24.22
CA ALA A 282 3.18 16.12 23.51
C ALA A 282 3.15 17.63 23.76
N ASP A 283 2.03 18.12 24.30
CA ASP A 283 1.79 19.53 24.54
C ASP A 283 2.51 20.00 25.81
N THR A 284 3.27 21.09 25.68
CA THR A 284 4.12 21.57 26.76
C THR A 284 3.29 22.22 27.87
N GLU A 285 2.25 22.98 27.53
CA GLU A 285 1.43 23.70 28.50
C GLU A 285 0.57 22.72 29.32
N GLU A 286 -0.08 21.77 28.64
CA GLU A 286 -0.88 20.73 29.27
C GLU A 286 0.01 19.80 30.13
N GLY A 287 1.21 19.49 29.64
CA GLY A 287 2.22 18.72 30.38
C GLY A 287 2.67 19.41 31.67
N GLU A 288 2.95 20.71 31.62
CA GLU A 288 3.32 21.52 32.79
C GLU A 288 2.18 21.61 33.81
N LYS A 289 0.95 21.81 33.32
CA LYS A 289 -0.24 21.85 34.18
C LYS A 289 -0.42 20.53 34.92
N TYR A 290 -0.32 19.40 34.20
CA TYR A 290 -0.41 18.08 34.79
C TYR A 290 0.70 17.84 35.83
N ALA A 291 1.94 18.26 35.54
CA ALA A 291 3.06 18.12 36.48
C ALA A 291 2.84 18.93 37.78
N LYS A 292 2.32 20.16 37.67
CA LYS A 292 1.96 21.00 38.82
C LYS A 292 0.87 20.35 39.66
N GLU A 293 -0.23 19.91 39.04
CA GLU A 293 -1.31 19.21 39.74
C GLU A 293 -0.82 17.93 40.44
N LEU A 294 0.07 17.17 39.81
CA LEU A 294 0.64 15.95 40.38
C LEU A 294 1.52 16.25 41.61
N LEU A 295 2.33 17.31 41.55
CA LEU A 295 3.16 17.76 42.67
C LEU A 295 2.30 18.21 43.85
N GLU A 296 1.23 18.95 43.61
CA GLU A 296 0.28 19.37 44.64
C GLU A 296 -0.40 18.16 45.30
N ARG A 297 -0.89 17.19 44.52
CA ARG A 297 -1.46 15.95 45.06
C ARG A 297 -0.47 15.17 45.92
N LYS A 298 0.80 15.05 45.49
CA LYS A 298 1.86 14.39 46.27
C LYS A 298 2.18 15.14 47.56
N ARG A 299 2.14 16.47 47.54
CA ARG A 299 2.33 17.28 48.75
C ARG A 299 1.19 17.06 49.74
N LEU A 300 -0.06 17.14 49.28
CA LEU A 300 -1.24 16.89 50.12
C LEU A 300 -1.24 15.47 50.70
N ALA A 301 -0.83 14.46 49.93
CA ALA A 301 -0.72 13.08 50.42
C ALA A 301 0.38 12.88 51.48
N ARG A 302 1.44 13.69 51.46
CA ARG A 302 2.50 13.68 52.50
C ARG A 302 2.10 14.44 53.76
N GLU A 303 1.27 15.46 53.61
CA GLU A 303 0.73 16.27 54.71
C GLU A 303 -0.51 15.63 55.34
N ALA A 304 -1.06 14.56 54.74
CA ALA A 304 -2.18 13.79 55.30
C ALA A 304 -1.75 13.08 56.60
N PRO A 305 -2.49 13.27 57.71
CA PRO A 305 -2.19 12.56 58.96
C PRO A 305 -2.34 11.04 58.76
N PRO A 306 -1.54 10.21 59.48
CA PRO A 306 -1.69 8.77 59.43
C PRO A 306 -3.13 8.39 59.79
N PRO A 307 -3.71 7.35 59.17
CA PRO A 307 -5.07 6.94 59.48
C PRO A 307 -5.18 6.70 60.99
N SER A 308 -6.19 7.31 61.62
CA SER A 308 -6.46 7.10 63.04
C SER A 308 -6.68 5.61 63.30
N ARG A 309 -6.10 5.09 64.39
CA ARG A 309 -6.22 3.68 64.81
C ARG A 309 -7.67 3.19 64.89
N GLU A 310 -8.63 4.09 65.03
CA GLU A 310 -10.07 3.81 65.07
C GLU A 310 -10.65 3.31 63.73
N ALA A 311 -9.98 3.54 62.59
CA ALA A 311 -10.43 3.06 61.29
C ALA A 311 -10.00 1.61 60.96
N LEU A 312 -9.12 1.00 61.78
CA LEU A 312 -8.67 -0.39 61.62
C LEU A 312 -9.49 -1.39 62.45
N GLU A 313 -10.33 -0.93 63.38
CA GLU A 313 -11.17 -1.80 64.22
C GLU A 313 -12.59 -2.03 63.66
N VAL A 314 -12.93 -1.48 62.48
CA VAL A 314 -14.27 -1.63 61.87
C VAL A 314 -14.29 -2.67 60.73
N LEU A 315 -13.19 -3.40 60.51
CA LEU A 315 -13.12 -4.47 59.49
C LEU A 315 -12.88 -5.88 60.06
N ASP A 316 -12.85 -6.05 61.38
CA ASP A 316 -12.82 -7.36 62.04
C ASP A 316 -14.05 -7.53 62.95
N PHE A 317 -15.27 -7.60 62.37
CA PHE A 317 -16.43 -8.29 62.97
C PHE A 317 -17.42 -8.73 61.88
#